data_AF-A0A7K2A353-F1
#
_entry.id   AF-A0A7K2A353-F1
#
_cell.length_a   1.000
_cell.length_b   1.000
_cell.length_c   1.000
_cell.angle_alpha   90.00
_cell.angle_beta   90.00
_cell.angle_gamma   90.00
#
_symmetry.space_group_name_H-M   'P 1'
#
loop_
_entity.id
_entity.type
_entity.pdbx_description
1 polymer ?
#
loop_
_entity_poly.entity_id
_entity_poly.type
_entity_poly.pdbx_seq_one_letter_code
_entity_poly.pdbx_strand_id
1 'polypeptide(L)'
;MQQRRQIIICKRCHEACMQTTLTLDDDLAEALKERARRADQSFNQVVNDTLRRGLSPALAEAEPGYVVRPHRSGFKPGVDPLRLNQINDSLEAADFAGSPPQ
;
A
#
# COMPACT_ATOMS: atom_id res chain seq x y z
N MET A 1 22.69 16.43 -36.17
CA MET A 1 22.18 15.05 -36.17
C MET A 1 21.47 14.76 -34.83
N GLN A 2 20.30 15.36 -34.56
CA GLN A 2 19.53 15.05 -33.35
C GLN A 2 18.15 14.53 -33.77
N GLN A 3 17.96 13.22 -33.74
CA GLN A 3 16.66 12.60 -33.98
C GLN A 3 15.70 13.00 -32.87
N ARG A 4 14.80 13.94 -33.16
CA ARG A 4 13.67 14.28 -32.29
C ARG A 4 12.62 13.17 -32.41
N ARG A 5 12.67 12.18 -31.51
CA ARG A 5 11.61 11.19 -31.36
C ARG A 5 10.44 11.80 -30.59
N GLN A 6 9.45 12.27 -31.32
CA GLN A 6 8.20 12.81 -30.80
C GLN A 6 7.30 11.65 -30.32
N ILE A 7 7.20 11.44 -29.01
CA ILE A 7 6.25 10.48 -28.43
C ILE A 7 4.96 11.25 -28.13
N ILE A 8 3.96 11.08 -29.01
CA ILE A 8 2.59 11.62 -28.85
C ILE A 8 1.72 10.53 -28.23
N ILE A 9 1.18 10.73 -27.02
CA ILE A 9 0.16 9.84 -26.44
C ILE A 9 -0.83 10.63 -25.54
N CYS A 10 -2.04 10.97 -26.02
CA CYS A 10 -3.28 10.86 -25.21
C CYS A 10 -4.12 9.74 -25.84
N LYS A 11 -4.45 8.71 -25.06
CA LYS A 11 -5.42 7.67 -25.44
C LYS A 11 -6.44 7.38 -24.34
N ARG A 12 -6.94 8.44 -23.69
CA ARG A 12 -8.28 8.57 -23.06
C ARG A 12 -8.27 9.79 -22.14
N CYS A 13 -9.09 10.78 -22.49
CA CYS A 13 -9.15 12.07 -21.83
C CYS A 13 -10.61 12.23 -21.34
N HIS A 14 -10.88 12.07 -20.02
CA HIS A 14 -12.17 12.46 -19.42
C HIS A 14 -12.06 13.76 -18.59
N GLU A 15 -10.85 14.21 -18.26
CA GLU A 15 -10.59 15.54 -17.70
C GLU A 15 -9.32 16.13 -18.34
N ALA A 16 -9.27 17.46 -18.44
CA ALA A 16 -8.33 18.26 -19.24
C ALA A 16 -6.92 17.66 -19.45
N CYS A 17 -6.59 17.33 -20.69
CA CYS A 17 -5.25 16.93 -21.11
C CYS A 17 -4.48 18.16 -21.60
N MET A 18 -3.39 18.50 -20.91
CA MET A 18 -2.41 19.48 -21.39
C MET A 18 -1.19 18.75 -21.97
N GLN A 19 -0.65 19.25 -23.08
CA GLN A 19 0.61 18.76 -23.65
C GLN A 19 1.77 19.55 -23.02
N THR A 20 2.61 18.85 -22.27
CA THR A 20 3.81 19.44 -21.65
C THR A 20 5.05 18.77 -22.22
N THR A 21 6.05 19.55 -22.59
CA THR A 21 7.37 19.05 -22.96
C THR A 21 8.28 19.23 -21.74
N LEU A 22 8.73 18.11 -21.18
CA LEU A 22 9.64 18.08 -20.04
C LEU A 22 10.99 17.49 -20.50
N THR A 23 12.08 18.13 -20.10
CA THR A 23 13.43 17.57 -20.24
C THR A 23 13.71 16.69 -19.03
N LEU A 24 14.14 15.46 -19.26
CA LEU A 24 14.52 14.49 -18.22
C LEU A 24 16.00 14.14 -18.39
N ASP A 25 16.68 13.86 -17.29
CA ASP A 25 18.03 13.29 -17.32
C ASP A 25 18.01 11.89 -17.95
N ASP A 26 19.13 11.51 -18.59
CA ASP A 26 19.22 10.24 -19.31
C ASP A 26 18.99 9.03 -18.38
N ASP A 27 19.56 9.05 -17.18
CA ASP A 27 19.39 8.00 -16.16
C ASP A 27 17.92 7.82 -15.76
N LEU A 28 17.20 8.95 -15.59
CA LEU A 28 15.79 8.93 -15.22
C LEU A 28 14.92 8.44 -16.38
N ALA A 29 15.24 8.83 -17.61
CA ALA A 29 14.55 8.37 -18.80
C ALA A 29 14.71 6.84 -18.99
N GLU A 30 15.89 6.29 -18.71
CA GLU A 30 16.14 4.84 -18.73
C GLU A 30 15.37 4.10 -17.64
N ALA A 31 15.42 4.59 -16.40
CA ALA A 31 14.68 4.00 -15.28
C ALA A 31 13.16 3.96 -15.55
N LEU A 32 12.60 5.04 -16.11
CA LEU A 32 11.19 5.11 -16.47
C LEU A 32 10.82 4.15 -17.62
N LYS A 33 11.69 4.00 -18.62
CA LYS A 33 11.50 3.03 -19.71
C LYS A 33 11.52 1.59 -19.20
N GLU A 34 12.45 1.27 -18.31
CA GLU A 34 12.52 -0.07 -17.73
C GLU A 34 11.26 -0.36 -16.90
N ARG A 35 10.82 0.61 -16.10
CA ARG A 35 9.58 0.49 -15.32
C ARG A 35 8.36 0.29 -16.22
N ALA A 36 8.27 1.01 -17.34
CA ALA A 36 7.22 0.83 -18.34
C ALA A 36 7.22 -0.57 -18.96
N ARG A 37 8.41 -1.10 -19.29
CA ARG A 37 8.57 -2.47 -19.80
C ARG A 37 8.14 -3.53 -18.78
N ARG A 38 8.49 -3.35 -17.50
CA ARG A 38 8.12 -4.29 -16.43
C ARG A 38 6.62 -4.25 -16.10
N ALA A 39 5.99 -3.09 -16.20
CA ALA A 39 4.58 -2.91 -15.87
C ALA A 39 3.62 -3.13 -17.05
N ASP A 40 4.14 -3.36 -18.27
CA ASP A 40 3.37 -3.40 -19.53
C ASP A 40 2.45 -2.17 -19.72
N GLN A 41 2.97 -1.00 -19.34
CA GLN A 41 2.26 0.28 -19.38
C GLN A 41 2.90 1.26 -20.35
N SER A 42 2.13 2.21 -20.86
CA SER A 42 2.70 3.26 -21.71
C SER A 42 3.64 4.17 -20.91
N PHE A 43 4.71 4.64 -21.57
CA PHE A 43 5.70 5.54 -20.94
C PHE A 43 5.05 6.76 -20.28
N ASN A 44 4.06 7.38 -20.93
CA ASN A 44 3.33 8.53 -20.40
C ASN A 44 2.53 8.19 -19.12
N GLN A 45 1.90 7.03 -19.08
CA GLN A 45 1.19 6.56 -17.87
C GLN A 45 2.16 6.38 -16.70
N VAL A 46 3.31 5.77 -16.95
CA VAL A 46 4.34 5.55 -15.92
C VAL A 46 4.93 6.86 -15.42
N VAL A 47 5.20 7.81 -16.32
CA VAL A 47 5.67 9.16 -15.96
C VAL A 47 4.65 9.85 -15.05
N ASN A 48 3.39 9.90 -15.47
CA ASN A 48 2.33 10.56 -14.70
C ASN A 48 2.07 9.86 -13.36
N ASP A 49 2.06 8.53 -13.31
CA ASP A 49 1.90 7.78 -12.05
C ASP A 49 3.08 8.04 -11.10
N THR A 50 4.31 8.05 -11.63
CA THR A 50 5.50 8.34 -10.84
C THR A 50 5.48 9.75 -10.26
N LEU A 51 5.12 10.75 -11.08
CA LEU A 51 4.99 12.14 -10.63
C LEU A 51 3.85 12.30 -9.61
N ARG A 52 2.70 11.66 -9.84
CA ARG A 52 1.59 11.68 -8.88
C ARG A 52 1.97 11.08 -7.54
N ARG A 53 2.71 9.96 -7.53
CA ARG A 53 3.23 9.34 -6.31
C ARG A 53 4.26 10.22 -5.62
N GLY A 54 5.16 10.85 -6.37
CA GLY A 54 6.20 11.73 -5.81
C GLY A 54 5.66 13.05 -5.28
N LEU A 55 4.59 13.57 -5.86
CA LEU A 55 3.90 14.79 -5.40
C LEU A 55 2.78 14.50 -4.39
N SER A 56 2.46 13.23 -4.14
CA SER A 56 1.45 12.88 -3.15
C SER A 56 2.02 13.10 -1.74
N PRO A 57 1.37 13.90 -0.89
CA PRO A 57 1.81 14.15 0.48
C PRO A 57 1.80 12.88 1.35
N ALA A 58 1.10 11.83 0.93
CA ALA A 58 0.98 10.58 1.66
C ALA A 58 2.29 9.78 1.80
N LEU A 59 3.32 10.05 0.99
CA LEU A 59 4.62 9.40 1.18
C LEU A 59 5.40 9.95 2.39
N ALA A 60 5.02 11.12 2.90
CA ALA A 60 5.69 11.75 4.04
C ALA A 60 5.15 11.28 5.41
N GLU A 61 3.96 10.68 5.46
CA GLU A 61 3.43 10.10 6.67
C GLU A 61 3.82 8.62 6.70
N ALA A 62 4.98 8.34 7.30
CA ALA A 62 5.25 7.00 7.78
C ALA A 62 4.03 6.60 8.63
N GLU A 63 3.32 5.55 8.22
CA GLU A 63 2.23 4.96 9.00
C GLU A 63 2.68 4.92 10.46
N PRO A 64 1.91 5.51 11.39
CA PRO A 64 2.33 5.60 12.78
C PRO A 64 2.65 4.18 13.24
N GLY A 65 3.90 3.98 13.69
CA GLY A 65 4.37 2.67 14.12
C GLY A 65 3.39 2.06 15.11
N TYR A 66 3.24 0.74 15.09
CA TYR A 66 2.29 0.04 15.96
C TYR A 66 2.48 0.43 17.44
N VAL A 67 1.53 1.17 18.01
CA VAL A 67 1.57 1.62 19.41
C VAL A 67 0.70 0.69 20.27
N VAL A 68 1.35 -0.07 21.15
CA VAL A 68 0.64 -0.83 22.20
C VAL A 68 0.24 0.11 23.34
N ARG A 69 -1.05 0.17 23.67
CA ARG A 69 -1.56 0.81 24.89
C ARG A 69 -1.75 -0.26 25.97
N PRO A 70 -0.81 -0.42 26.93
CA PRO A 70 -0.94 -1.45 27.95
C PRO A 70 -2.07 -1.09 28.92
N HIS A 71 -2.92 -2.06 29.22
CA HIS A 71 -3.92 -1.96 30.28
C HIS A 71 -3.40 -2.65 31.54
N ARG A 72 -3.49 -1.97 32.69
CA ARG A 72 -3.21 -2.59 33.99
C ARG A 72 -4.34 -3.56 34.32
N SER A 73 -4.10 -4.86 34.12
CA SER A 73 -4.98 -5.94 34.56
C SER A 73 -4.19 -6.90 35.44
N GLY A 74 -4.75 -7.26 36.59
CA GLY A 74 -4.21 -8.31 37.45
C GLY A 74 -4.85 -9.65 37.10
N PHE A 75 -4.16 -10.75 37.39
CA PHE A 75 -4.73 -12.08 37.22
C PHE A 75 -5.72 -12.40 38.35
N LYS A 76 -6.81 -13.09 38.01
CA LYS A 76 -7.73 -13.61 39.01
C LYS A 76 -7.04 -14.72 39.83
N PRO A 77 -7.27 -14.82 41.15
CA PRO A 77 -6.77 -15.93 41.95
C PRO A 77 -7.21 -17.28 41.34
N GLY A 78 -6.27 -18.23 41.22
CA GLY A 78 -6.52 -19.52 40.59
C GLY A 78 -6.31 -19.56 39.07
N VAL A 79 -6.01 -18.41 38.42
CA VAL A 79 -5.57 -18.36 37.02
C VAL A 79 -4.05 -18.44 36.97
N ASP A 80 -3.55 -19.52 36.36
CA ASP A 80 -2.12 -19.69 36.07
C ASP A 80 -1.76 -18.96 34.77
N PRO A 81 -0.89 -17.92 34.79
CA PRO A 81 -0.46 -17.20 33.60
C PRO A 81 0.25 -18.06 32.56
N LEU A 82 0.80 -19.21 32.95
CA LEU A 82 1.48 -20.14 32.03
C LEU A 82 0.52 -21.15 31.38
N ARG A 83 -0.77 -21.14 31.77
CA ARG A 83 -1.79 -22.08 31.27
C ARG A 83 -3.05 -21.38 30.74
N LEU A 84 -2.88 -20.21 30.13
CA LEU A 84 -3.99 -19.43 29.57
C LEU A 84 -4.76 -20.17 28.46
N ASN A 85 -4.12 -21.11 27.77
CA ASN A 85 -4.76 -21.96 26.77
C ASN A 85 -5.93 -22.77 27.35
N GLN A 86 -5.82 -23.26 28.59
CA GLN A 86 -6.89 -24.05 29.23
C GLN A 86 -8.15 -23.22 29.47
N ILE A 87 -7.96 -21.93 29.78
CA ILE A 87 -9.07 -20.98 29.95
C ILE A 87 -9.71 -20.72 28.59
N ASN A 88 -8.91 -20.53 27.54
CA ASN A 88 -9.41 -20.39 26.18
C ASN A 88 -10.26 -21.61 25.77
N ASP A 89 -9.74 -22.82 25.97
CA ASP A 89 -10.44 -24.07 25.64
C ASP A 89 -11.79 -24.19 26.39
N SER A 90 -11.83 -23.78 27.66
CA SER A 90 -13.07 -23.81 28.46
C SER A 90 -14.10 -22.77 28.00
N LEU A 91 -13.65 -21.60 27.53
CA LEU A 91 -14.51 -20.55 27.00
C LEU A 91 -15.12 -20.96 25.66
N GLU A 92 -14.30 -21.51 24.76
CA GLU A 92 -14.78 -22.07 23.49
C GLU A 92 -15.85 -23.15 23.75
N ALA A 93 -15.58 -24.08 24.65
CA ALA A 93 -16.56 -25.13 25.00
C ALA A 93 -17.88 -24.56 25.56
N ALA A 94 -17.83 -23.48 26.34
CA ALA A 94 -19.03 -22.81 26.85
C ALA A 94 -19.82 -22.09 25.75
N ASP A 95 -19.14 -21.43 24.80
CA ASP A 95 -19.77 -20.74 23.66
C ASP A 95 -20.46 -21.75 22.71
N PHE A 96 -19.81 -22.90 22.44
CA PHE A 96 -20.42 -23.98 21.66
C PHE A 96 -21.66 -24.58 22.33
N ALA A 97 -21.69 -24.67 23.66
CA ALA A 97 -22.86 -25.17 24.39
C ALA A 97 -24.05 -24.18 24.41
N GLY A 98 -23.79 -22.89 24.15
CA GLY A 98 -24.80 -21.82 24.16
C GLY A 98 -25.43 -21.48 22.81
N SER A 99 -24.88 -21.98 21.70
CA SER A 99 -25.39 -21.71 20.35
C SER A 99 -26.28 -22.87 19.86
N PRO A 100 -27.50 -22.62 19.34
CA PRO A 100 -28.29 -23.68 18.72
C PRO A 100 -27.54 -24.22 17.48
N PRO A 101 -27.55 -25.55 17.26
CA PRO A 101 -26.94 -26.12 16.06
C PRO A 101 -27.60 -25.53 14.81
N GLN A 102 -26.80 -25.15 13.80
CA GLN A 102 -27.27 -24.76 12.48
C GLN A 102 -27.72 -25.97 11.66
#